data_AF-A0A3L7Q391-F1
#
_entry.id   AF-A0A3L7Q391-F1
#
_cell.length_a   1.000
_cell.length_b   1.000
_cell.length_c   1.000
_cell.angle_alpha   90.00
_cell.angle_beta   90.00
_cell.angle_gamma   90.00
#
_symmetry.space_group_name_H-M   'P 1'
#
loop_
_entity.id
_entity.type
_entity.pdbx_description
1 polymer ?
#
loop_
_entity_poly.entity_id
_entity_poly.type
_entity_poly.pdbx_seq_one_letter_code
_entity_poly.pdbx_strand_id
1 'polypeptide(L)'
;MALYEIETNGHIMIGWADSTEAARTLAGELYPEDVIVRISKRPRDLWVISKRLLGLEIQGTDPCDVARECLNRAKGDKVRAIELYTQATGVDTGEAQKAIETNMSLGW
;
A
#
# COMPACT_ATOMS: atom_id res chain seq x y z
N MET A 1 2.42 -1.00 -26.77
CA MET A 1 1.81 -2.06 -25.93
C MET A 1 1.17 -1.42 -24.72
N ALA A 2 0.02 -1.90 -24.27
CA ALA A 2 -0.67 -1.40 -23.08
C ALA A 2 -0.53 -2.39 -21.92
N LEU A 3 -0.61 -1.89 -20.69
CA LEU A 3 -0.66 -2.74 -19.50
C LEU A 3 -2.08 -3.31 -19.28
N TYR A 4 -2.19 -4.62 -19.11
CA TYR A 4 -3.44 -5.32 -18.80
C TYR A 4 -3.37 -5.95 -17.40
N GLU A 5 -4.51 -5.95 -16.74
CA GLU A 5 -4.79 -6.71 -15.52
C GLU A 5 -5.72 -7.86 -15.89
N ILE A 6 -5.25 -9.09 -15.66
CA ILE A 6 -5.95 -10.34 -15.96
C ILE A 6 -6.21 -11.05 -14.64
N GLU A 7 -7.46 -11.09 -14.23
CA GLU A 7 -7.91 -11.75 -13.01
C GLU A 7 -8.42 -13.14 -13.37
N THR A 8 -7.89 -14.15 -12.71
CA THR A 8 -8.30 -15.55 -12.81
C THR A 8 -8.90 -16.01 -11.49
N ASN A 9 -9.34 -17.27 -11.43
CA ASN A 9 -9.76 -17.92 -10.20
C ASN A 9 -8.63 -18.07 -9.16
N GLY A 10 -7.35 -18.09 -9.58
CA GLY A 10 -6.20 -18.27 -8.70
C GLY A 10 -5.29 -17.04 -8.54
N HIS A 11 -5.26 -16.15 -9.55
CA HIS A 11 -4.21 -15.15 -9.67
C HIS A 11 -4.73 -13.80 -10.22
N ILE A 12 -3.99 -12.74 -9.93
CA ILE A 12 -4.07 -11.46 -10.65
C ILE A 12 -2.75 -11.28 -11.40
N MET A 13 -2.79 -11.36 -12.72
CA MET A 13 -1.63 -11.23 -13.59
C MET A 13 -1.58 -9.83 -14.19
N ILE A 14 -0.39 -9.24 -14.20
CA ILE A 14 -0.12 -7.94 -14.81
C ILE A 14 0.88 -8.12 -15.94
N GLY A 15 0.49 -7.75 -17.15
CA GLY A 15 1.32 -7.96 -18.34
C GLY A 15 1.10 -6.91 -19.41
N TRP A 16 2.12 -6.69 -20.23
CA TRP A 16 2.00 -5.84 -21.42
C TRP A 16 1.52 -6.68 -22.61
N ALA A 17 0.51 -6.17 -23.30
CA ALA A 17 -0.02 -6.80 -24.52
C ALA A 17 -0.48 -5.73 -25.52
N ASP A 18 -0.59 -6.13 -26.79
CA ASP A 18 -1.09 -5.26 -27.86
C ASP A 18 -2.62 -5.19 -27.91
N SER A 19 -3.31 -6.22 -27.41
CA SER A 19 -4.77 -6.31 -27.38
C SER A 19 -5.26 -7.15 -26.19
N THR A 20 -6.55 -7.06 -25.90
CA THR A 20 -7.21 -7.91 -24.89
C THR A 20 -7.06 -9.40 -25.23
N GLU A 21 -7.12 -9.76 -26.52
CA GLU A 21 -6.93 -11.16 -26.95
C GLU A 21 -5.49 -11.61 -26.76
N ALA A 22 -4.50 -10.76 -27.06
CA ALA A 22 -3.10 -11.08 -26.78
C ALA A 22 -2.86 -11.27 -25.27
N ALA A 23 -3.50 -10.45 -24.42
CA ALA A 23 -3.46 -10.62 -22.97
C ALA A 23 -4.12 -11.96 -22.52
N ARG A 24 -5.23 -12.34 -23.14
CA ARG A 24 -5.91 -13.63 -22.89
C ARG A 24 -5.01 -14.82 -23.26
N THR A 25 -4.40 -14.78 -24.45
CA THR A 25 -3.47 -15.83 -24.91
C THR A 25 -2.29 -15.95 -23.95
N LEU A 26 -1.68 -14.83 -23.56
CA LEU A 26 -0.57 -14.82 -22.59
C LEU A 26 -0.93 -15.52 -21.28
N ALA A 27 -2.12 -15.25 -20.72
CA ALA A 27 -2.57 -15.91 -19.49
C ALA A 27 -2.75 -17.42 -19.69
N GLY A 28 -3.37 -17.85 -20.79
CA GLY A 28 -3.57 -19.27 -21.10
C GLY A 28 -2.27 -20.04 -21.36
N GLU A 29 -1.24 -19.40 -21.89
CA GLU A 29 0.08 -20.02 -22.11
C GLU A 29 0.84 -20.22 -20.79
N LEU A 30 0.77 -19.26 -19.87
CA LEU A 30 1.53 -19.28 -18.61
C LEU A 30 0.82 -20.06 -17.49
N TYR A 31 -0.52 -19.99 -17.46
CA TYR A 31 -1.36 -20.62 -16.45
C TYR A 31 -2.57 -21.29 -17.13
N PRO A 32 -2.37 -22.43 -17.83
CA PRO A 32 -3.40 -23.07 -18.65
C PRO A 32 -4.59 -23.61 -17.84
N GLU A 33 -4.38 -23.95 -16.57
CA GLU A 33 -5.42 -24.50 -15.68
C GLU A 33 -6.29 -23.40 -15.03
N ASP A 34 -5.84 -22.15 -15.10
CA ASP A 34 -6.55 -21.03 -14.50
C ASP A 34 -7.71 -20.58 -15.38
N VAL A 35 -8.85 -20.29 -14.74
CA VAL A 35 -10.04 -19.76 -15.42
C VAL A 35 -10.05 -18.26 -15.32
N ILE A 36 -9.98 -17.57 -16.46
CA ILE A 36 -10.04 -16.10 -16.52
C ILE A 36 -11.43 -15.60 -16.11
N VAL A 37 -11.47 -14.79 -15.05
CA VAL A 37 -12.67 -14.14 -14.52
C VAL A 37 -12.88 -12.78 -15.18
N ARG A 38 -11.80 -11.98 -15.34
CA ARG A 38 -11.87 -10.62 -15.88
C ARG A 38 -10.57 -10.22 -16.56
N ILE A 39 -10.66 -9.44 -17.64
CA ILE A 39 -9.51 -8.77 -18.25
C ILE A 39 -9.82 -7.29 -18.37
N SER A 40 -8.91 -6.43 -17.95
CA SER A 40 -9.05 -4.97 -18.07
C SER A 40 -7.77 -4.31 -18.56
N LYS A 41 -7.91 -3.37 -19.49
CA LYS A 41 -6.82 -2.48 -19.92
C LYS A 41 -6.64 -1.40 -18.86
N ARG A 42 -5.44 -1.27 -18.32
CA ARG A 42 -5.14 -0.28 -17.28
C ARG A 42 -5.05 1.12 -17.91
N PRO A 43 -5.56 2.16 -17.24
CA PRO A 43 -5.49 3.54 -17.73
C PRO A 43 -4.09 4.15 -17.59
N ARG A 44 -3.19 3.50 -16.83
CA ARG A 44 -1.81 3.91 -16.58
C ARG A 44 -0.90 2.69 -16.60
N ASP A 45 0.35 2.88 -16.99
CA ASP A 45 1.39 1.85 -16.97
C ASP A 45 2.01 1.69 -15.56
N LEU A 46 1.17 1.73 -14.53
CA LEU A 46 1.56 1.56 -13.14
C LEU A 46 0.60 0.62 -12.42
N TRP A 47 1.17 -0.32 -11.67
CA TRP A 47 0.44 -1.17 -10.73
C TRP A 47 1.02 -0.99 -9.33
N VAL A 48 0.13 -0.81 -8.36
CA VAL A 48 0.49 -0.60 -6.96
C VAL A 48 -0.20 -1.69 -6.16
N ILE A 49 0.59 -2.43 -5.39
CA ILE A 49 0.10 -3.38 -4.39
C ILE A 49 0.59 -2.91 -3.03
N SER A 50 -0.29 -2.90 -2.05
CA SER A 50 0.11 -2.64 -0.66
C SER A 50 0.91 -3.83 -0.12
N LYS A 51 2.15 -3.57 0.32
CA LYS A 51 3.00 -4.57 1.00
C LYS A 51 2.28 -5.19 2.21
N ARG A 52 1.52 -4.38 2.95
CA ARG A 52 0.72 -4.84 4.10
C ARG A 52 -0.37 -5.83 3.69
N LEU A 53 -1.03 -5.62 2.55
CA LEU A 53 -2.06 -6.55 2.05
C LEU A 53 -1.45 -7.87 1.57
N LEU A 54 -0.17 -7.87 1.20
CA LEU A 54 0.60 -9.09 0.92
C LEU A 54 1.12 -9.78 2.19
N GLY A 55 0.82 -9.26 3.38
CA GLY A 55 1.34 -9.78 4.65
C GLY A 55 2.85 -9.57 4.83
N LEU A 56 3.46 -8.70 4.03
CA LEU A 56 4.89 -8.37 4.17
C LEU A 56 5.07 -7.38 5.31
N GLU A 57 5.86 -7.78 6.31
CA GLU A 57 6.30 -6.87 7.36
C GLU A 57 7.18 -5.78 6.76
N ILE A 58 6.82 -4.52 7.02
CA ILE A 58 7.63 -3.38 6.61
C ILE A 58 8.55 -3.07 7.80
N GLN A 59 9.82 -3.49 7.71
CA GLN A 59 10.83 -3.10 8.71
C GLN A 59 10.83 -1.58 8.90
N GLY A 60 10.76 -1.12 10.16
CA GLY A 60 10.67 0.30 10.51
C GLY A 60 9.25 0.88 10.56
N THR A 61 8.20 0.04 10.52
CA THR A 61 6.81 0.44 10.81
C THR A 61 6.33 -0.07 12.16
N ASP A 62 7.24 -0.42 13.06
CA ASP A 62 6.85 -0.67 14.44
C ASP A 62 6.20 0.59 14.99
N PRO A 63 4.99 0.48 15.58
CA PRO A 63 4.34 1.61 16.18
C PRO A 63 5.29 2.27 17.18
N CYS A 64 5.41 3.58 17.11
CA CYS A 64 6.24 4.31 18.04
C CYS A 64 5.39 4.54 19.29
N ASP A 65 5.74 3.87 20.40
CA ASP A 65 4.99 3.97 21.66
C ASP A 65 4.86 5.43 22.13
N VAL A 66 5.91 6.23 21.97
CA VAL A 66 5.89 7.67 22.30
C VAL A 66 4.89 8.43 21.43
N ALA A 67 4.83 8.13 20.13
CA ALA A 67 3.89 8.75 19.20
C ALA A 67 2.44 8.37 19.54
N ARG A 68 2.19 7.09 19.85
CA ARG A 68 0.86 6.61 20.26
C ARG A 68 0.41 7.23 21.58
N GLU A 69 1.31 7.38 22.53
CA GLU A 69 0.98 8.05 23.80
C GLU A 69 0.68 9.55 23.60
N CYS A 70 1.44 10.23 22.74
CA CYS A 70 1.15 11.62 22.39
C CYS A 70 -0.22 11.76 21.71
N LEU A 71 -0.56 10.85 20.80
CA LEU A 71 -1.85 10.79 20.16
C LEU A 71 -3.00 10.51 21.16
N ASN A 72 -2.80 9.59 22.13
CA ASN A 72 -3.75 9.32 23.23
C ASN A 72 -4.02 10.58 24.04
N ARG A 73 -2.96 11.28 24.45
CA ARG A 73 -3.06 12.52 25.21
C ARG A 73 -3.71 13.65 24.40
N ALA A 74 -3.48 13.68 23.10
CA ALA A 74 -4.11 14.62 22.17
C ALA A 74 -5.52 14.21 21.73
N LYS A 75 -6.02 13.03 22.15
CA LYS A 75 -7.30 12.46 21.70
C LYS A 75 -7.43 12.43 20.17
N GLY A 76 -6.31 12.20 19.48
CA GLY A 76 -6.25 12.12 18.02
C GLY A 76 -6.19 13.45 17.28
N ASP A 77 -6.10 14.58 18.00
CA ASP A 77 -5.72 15.84 17.37
C ASP A 77 -4.26 15.77 16.89
N LYS A 78 -4.09 15.72 15.57
CA LYS A 78 -2.79 15.60 14.92
C LYS A 78 -1.84 16.73 15.28
N VAL A 79 -2.29 17.98 15.25
CA VAL A 79 -1.41 19.14 15.49
C VAL A 79 -0.92 19.10 16.94
N ARG A 80 -1.83 18.84 17.87
CA ARG A 80 -1.47 18.72 19.28
C ARG A 80 -0.53 17.54 19.55
N ALA A 81 -0.74 16.41 18.87
CA ALA A 81 0.11 15.24 19.01
C ALA A 81 1.54 15.49 18.48
N ILE A 82 1.68 16.24 17.38
CA ILE A 82 2.99 16.67 16.84
C ILE A 82 3.72 17.54 17.85
N GLU A 83 3.06 18.54 18.43
CA GLU A 83 3.67 19.39 19.47
C GLU A 83 4.14 18.58 20.69
N LEU A 84 3.29 17.67 21.18
CA LEU A 84 3.62 16.80 22.30
C LEU A 84 4.82 15.90 22.00
N TYR A 85 4.91 15.38 20.77
CA TYR A 85 6.01 14.52 20.33
C TYR A 85 7.32 15.29 20.18
N THR A 86 7.28 16.48 19.57
CA THR A 86 8.42 17.41 19.50
C THR A 86 8.94 17.73 20.91
N GLN A 87 8.05 18.00 21.86
CA GLN A 87 8.44 18.26 23.25
C GLN A 87 9.03 17.02 23.96
N ALA A 88 8.51 15.83 23.69
CA ALA A 88 8.96 14.60 24.34
C ALA A 88 10.31 14.08 23.82
N THR A 89 10.62 14.31 22.55
CA THR A 89 11.78 13.71 21.86
C THR A 89 12.85 14.71 21.45
N GLY A 90 12.50 16.00 21.33
CA GLY A 90 13.42 17.06 20.89
C GLY A 90 13.71 17.05 19.37
N VAL A 91 13.03 16.20 18.59
CA VAL A 91 13.20 16.15 17.13
C VAL A 91 12.54 17.35 16.44
N ASP A 92 12.90 17.60 15.19
CA ASP A 92 12.27 18.65 14.41
C ASP A 92 10.79 18.35 14.09
N THR A 93 10.04 19.40 13.76
CA THR A 93 8.60 19.29 13.48
C THR A 93 8.28 18.36 12.31
N GLY A 94 9.16 18.26 11.31
CA GLY A 94 8.97 17.38 10.16
C GLY A 94 9.15 15.91 10.50
N GLU A 95 10.14 15.59 11.33
CA GLU A 95 10.33 14.24 11.88
C GLU A 95 9.19 13.85 12.83
N ALA A 96 8.77 14.77 13.70
CA ALA A 96 7.60 14.59 14.56
C ALA A 96 6.31 14.34 13.75
N GLN A 97 6.10 15.11 12.68
CA GLN A 97 4.97 14.93 11.77
C GLN A 97 4.97 13.53 11.15
N LYS A 98 6.12 13.08 10.62
CA LYS A 98 6.24 11.74 10.03
C LYS A 98 5.92 10.64 11.05
N ALA A 99 6.44 10.74 12.27
CA ALA A 99 6.20 9.75 13.32
C ALA A 99 4.72 9.65 13.69
N ILE A 100 4.05 10.81 13.86
CA ILE A 100 2.63 10.88 14.20
C ILE A 100 1.76 10.36 13.06
N GLU A 101 1.96 10.83 11.82
CA GLU A 101 1.18 10.38 10.66
C GLU A 101 1.36 8.88 10.37
N THR A 102 2.58 8.36 10.56
CA THR A 102 2.84 6.92 10.43
C THR A 102 2.01 6.14 11.43
N ASN A 103 1.97 6.55 12.70
CA ASN A 103 1.19 5.85 13.73
C ASN A 103 -0.33 5.96 13.51
N MET A 104 -0.83 7.10 13.04
CA MET A 104 -2.24 7.22 12.62
C MET A 104 -2.55 6.26 11.46
N SER A 105 -1.65 6.12 10.47
CA SER A 105 -1.84 5.20 9.33
C SER A 105 -1.80 3.72 9.72
N LEU A 106 -1.14 3.42 10.84
CA LEU A 106 -1.04 2.07 11.41
C LEU A 106 -2.26 1.71 12.28
N GLY A 107 -3.20 2.63 12.50
CA GLY A 107 -4.40 2.39 13.30
C GLY A 107 -4.18 2.60 14.79
N TRP A 108 -3.35 3.56 15.17
CA TRP A 108 -3.63 4.29 16.41
C TRP A 108 -4.97 5.02 16.27
#